data_AF-A0A550CA05-F1
#
_entry.id   AF-A0A550CA05-F1
#
_cell.length_a   1.000
_cell.length_b   1.000
_cell.length_c   1.000
_cell.angle_alpha   90.00
_cell.angle_beta   90.00
_cell.angle_gamma   90.00
#
_symmetry.space_group_name_H-M   'P 1'
#
loop_
_entity.id
_entity.type
_entity.pdbx_description
1 polymer ?
#
loop_
_entity_poly.entity_id
_entity_poly.type
_entity_poly.pdbx_seq_one_letter_code
_entity_poly.pdbx_strand_id
1 'polypeptide(L)'
;MSLQIRSPQDFKEIPIHQGKTITEAAKYDLRRYGKDIAAYLEWQRFLFQPAFKNLKDHIEGPVDPDRPREVLVLSQNWCTFERIANAVLKLPEDMRRDLKQWTLRLLDMVGQYWVDYHFVLEKDTWDYEWSKSHFLLACDPRRQNGMHDRLTGWFRTLRVDEDASHRTFLADRDERYWQIFRAGVARHRSPEGRKVLAQFREIPEWNARFLLMERCFDADIGTFPPMRDPVTIGGAAARRTLRKWHNVSDNERAQSLTVNIFHIIDDVCTTLEMEDSCAEQAISVFAELLETSPAPDATANRPTRRVRNGGTPRRK
;
A
#
# COMPACT_ATOMS: atom_id res chain seq x y z
N MET A 1 -21.08 5.60 -12.95
CA MET A 1 -20.41 6.92 -12.83
C MET A 1 -18.93 6.64 -12.71
N SER A 2 -18.08 7.10 -13.64
CA SER A 2 -16.64 6.82 -13.54
C SER A 2 -16.06 7.57 -12.35
N LEU A 3 -15.39 6.85 -11.44
CA LEU A 3 -14.69 7.46 -10.31
C LEU A 3 -13.49 8.25 -10.83
N GLN A 4 -13.34 9.48 -10.35
CA GLN A 4 -12.19 10.33 -10.60
C GLN A 4 -11.42 10.54 -9.31
N ILE A 5 -10.10 10.66 -9.41
CA ILE A 5 -9.23 10.99 -8.28
C ILE A 5 -9.55 12.42 -7.83
N ARG A 6 -9.80 12.59 -6.54
CA ARG A 6 -10.15 13.86 -5.90
C ARG A 6 -8.94 14.43 -5.18
N SER A 7 -8.84 15.76 -5.22
CA SER A 7 -7.80 16.48 -4.50
C SER A 7 -8.13 16.56 -3.01
N PRO A 8 -7.12 16.76 -2.14
CA PRO A 8 -7.37 17.04 -0.72
C PRO A 8 -8.25 18.28 -0.48
N GLN A 9 -8.27 19.24 -1.42
CA GLN A 9 -9.10 20.43 -1.30
C GLN A 9 -10.57 20.12 -1.55
N ASP A 10 -10.88 19.19 -2.45
CA ASP A 10 -12.25 18.77 -2.74
C ASP A 10 -12.92 18.24 -1.47
N PHE A 11 -12.21 17.41 -0.70
CA PHE A 11 -12.72 16.79 0.53
C PHE A 11 -12.93 17.76 1.71
N LYS A 12 -12.46 19.01 1.62
CA LYS A 12 -12.73 20.04 2.64
C LYS A 12 -14.06 20.75 2.43
N GLU A 13 -14.62 20.63 1.22
CA GLU A 13 -15.84 21.31 0.83
C GLU A 13 -16.99 20.31 0.70
N ILE A 14 -18.22 20.80 0.84
CA ILE A 14 -19.41 20.00 0.56
C ILE A 14 -19.46 19.80 -0.96
N PRO A 15 -19.51 18.56 -1.47
CA PRO A 15 -19.50 18.32 -2.90
C PRO A 15 -20.74 18.93 -3.57
N ILE A 16 -20.53 19.55 -4.73
CA ILE A 16 -21.59 20.16 -5.54
C ILE A 16 -21.93 19.23 -6.69
N HIS A 17 -23.22 18.91 -6.84
CA HIS A 17 -23.72 17.99 -7.85
C HIS A 17 -23.98 18.73 -9.16
N GLN A 18 -23.45 18.19 -10.27
CA GLN A 18 -23.79 18.51 -11.68
C GLN A 18 -24.16 19.98 -11.94
N GLY A 19 -23.42 20.90 -11.32
CA GLY A 19 -23.49 22.33 -11.57
C GLY A 19 -24.71 23.08 -11.01
N LYS A 20 -24.90 23.12 -9.68
CA LYS A 20 -24.86 24.42 -8.94
C LYS A 20 -25.23 24.40 -7.45
N THR A 21 -25.85 23.34 -6.89
CA THR A 21 -26.27 23.38 -5.48
C THR A 21 -25.96 22.11 -4.71
N ILE A 22 -25.71 22.25 -3.41
CA ILE A 22 -25.65 21.14 -2.45
C ILE A 22 -27.05 20.55 -2.26
N THR A 23 -27.13 19.25 -1.96
CA THR A 23 -28.41 18.54 -1.78
C THR A 23 -29.22 19.10 -0.62
N GLU A 24 -30.53 18.86 -0.59
CA GLU A 24 -31.37 19.23 0.56
C GLU A 24 -30.90 18.56 1.86
N ALA A 25 -30.41 17.32 1.77
CA ALA A 25 -29.79 16.62 2.91
C ALA A 25 -28.54 17.37 3.41
N ALA A 26 -27.64 17.77 2.50
CA ALA A 26 -26.46 18.57 2.87
C ALA A 26 -26.84 19.95 3.43
N LYS A 27 -27.88 20.62 2.90
CA LYS A 27 -28.38 21.88 3.45
C LYS A 27 -28.93 21.70 4.87
N TYR A 28 -29.65 20.60 5.10
CA TYR A 28 -30.14 20.25 6.42
C TYR A 28 -28.99 20.00 7.40
N ASP A 29 -28.01 19.17 7.03
CA ASP A 29 -26.84 18.87 7.87
C ASP A 29 -26.00 20.12 8.15
N LEU A 30 -25.86 21.00 7.16
CA LEU A 30 -25.15 22.27 7.30
C LEU A 30 -25.81 23.17 8.35
N ARG A 31 -27.15 23.27 8.34
CA ARG A 31 -27.90 24.04 9.33
C ARG A 31 -27.86 23.41 10.72
N ARG A 32 -27.87 22.07 10.80
CA ARG A 32 -28.01 21.33 12.05
C ARG A 32 -26.69 21.09 12.78
N TYR A 33 -25.65 20.74 12.04
CA TYR A 33 -24.37 20.24 12.56
C TYR A 33 -23.16 21.10 12.14
N GLY A 34 -23.33 21.97 11.15
CA GLY A 34 -22.27 22.83 10.62
C GLY A 34 -21.53 22.23 9.42
N LYS A 35 -20.59 23.02 8.86
CA LYS A 35 -19.94 22.75 7.57
C LYS A 35 -19.18 21.43 7.53
N ASP A 36 -18.34 21.17 8.54
CA ASP A 36 -17.42 20.04 8.52
C ASP A 36 -18.15 18.69 8.54
N ILE A 37 -19.19 18.58 9.38
CA ILE A 37 -20.05 17.40 9.47
C ILE A 37 -20.87 17.23 8.19
N ALA A 38 -21.44 18.33 7.65
CA ALA A 38 -22.18 18.29 6.41
C ALA A 38 -21.30 17.83 5.22
N ALA A 39 -20.03 18.26 5.16
CA ALA A 39 -19.08 17.82 4.16
C ALA A 39 -18.77 16.33 4.30
N TYR A 40 -18.48 15.86 5.51
CA TYR A 40 -18.24 14.43 5.79
C TYR A 40 -19.42 13.56 5.34
N LEU A 41 -20.63 13.86 5.82
CA LEU A 41 -21.84 13.08 5.51
C LEU A 41 -22.17 13.11 4.01
N GLU A 42 -21.98 14.24 3.35
CA GLU A 42 -22.27 14.33 1.93
C GLU A 42 -21.27 13.56 1.07
N TRP A 43 -19.97 13.57 1.41
CA TRP A 43 -18.99 12.72 0.73
C TRP A 43 -19.28 11.22 0.92
N GLN A 44 -19.75 10.82 2.11
CA GLN A 44 -20.22 9.45 2.34
C GLN A 44 -21.39 9.10 1.41
N ARG A 45 -22.45 9.93 1.38
CA ARG A 45 -23.65 9.69 0.55
C ARG A 45 -23.35 9.69 -0.95
N PHE A 46 -22.56 10.66 -1.41
CA PHE A 46 -22.37 10.91 -2.83
C PHE A 46 -21.33 9.99 -3.47
N LEU A 47 -20.20 9.78 -2.79
CA LEU A 47 -19.06 9.09 -3.38
C LEU A 47 -18.90 7.68 -2.80
N PHE A 48 -18.74 7.58 -1.48
CA PHE A 48 -18.24 6.35 -0.88
C PHE A 48 -19.29 5.26 -0.73
N GLN A 49 -20.50 5.56 -0.25
CA GLN A 49 -21.55 4.54 -0.14
C GLN A 49 -21.92 3.91 -1.49
N PRO A 50 -22.11 4.68 -2.59
CA PRO A 50 -22.30 4.10 -3.90
C PRO A 50 -21.09 3.29 -4.38
N ALA A 51 -19.87 3.80 -4.18
CA ALA A 51 -18.66 3.09 -4.59
C ALA A 51 -18.46 1.78 -3.81
N PHE A 52 -18.81 1.74 -2.53
CA PHE A 52 -18.77 0.54 -1.70
C PHE A 52 -19.80 -0.47 -2.19
N LYS A 53 -21.03 -0.03 -2.49
CA LYS A 53 -22.03 -0.91 -3.08
C LYS A 53 -21.51 -1.52 -4.39
N ASN A 54 -20.98 -0.70 -5.29
CA ASN A 54 -20.43 -1.18 -6.57
C ASN A 54 -19.26 -2.16 -6.35
N LEU A 55 -18.34 -1.88 -5.42
CA LEU A 55 -17.24 -2.80 -5.09
C LEU A 55 -17.78 -4.13 -4.55
N LYS A 56 -18.83 -4.11 -3.72
CA LYS A 56 -19.48 -5.33 -3.25
C LYS A 56 -20.05 -6.13 -4.42
N ASP A 57 -20.76 -5.48 -5.32
CA ASP A 57 -21.32 -6.11 -6.53
C ASP A 57 -20.21 -6.71 -7.41
N HIS A 58 -19.00 -6.11 -7.45
CA HIS A 58 -17.84 -6.66 -8.14
C HIS A 58 -17.24 -7.90 -7.46
N ILE A 59 -17.19 -7.93 -6.14
CA ILE A 59 -16.70 -9.09 -5.37
C ILE A 59 -17.66 -10.27 -5.51
N GLU A 60 -18.97 -10.02 -5.49
CA GLU A 60 -20.00 -11.06 -5.63
C GLU A 60 -20.18 -11.52 -7.08
N GLY A 61 -19.62 -10.78 -8.05
CA GLY A 61 -19.71 -11.05 -9.48
C GLY A 61 -18.47 -11.74 -10.07
N PRO A 62 -18.45 -11.98 -11.40
CA PRO A 62 -17.25 -12.44 -12.08
C PRO A 62 -16.15 -11.36 -12.05
N VAL A 63 -14.90 -11.79 -11.93
CA VAL A 63 -13.74 -10.89 -11.99
C VAL A 63 -13.66 -10.24 -13.38
N ASP A 64 -13.75 -8.91 -13.41
CA ASP A 64 -13.72 -8.09 -14.61
C ASP A 64 -12.34 -7.38 -14.71
N PRO A 65 -11.56 -7.62 -15.79
CA PRO A 65 -10.21 -7.08 -15.94
C PRO A 65 -10.17 -5.56 -16.12
N ASP A 66 -11.29 -4.90 -16.44
CA ASP A 66 -11.35 -3.45 -16.65
C ASP A 66 -11.66 -2.66 -15.35
N ARG A 67 -12.09 -3.37 -14.29
CA ARG A 67 -12.48 -2.77 -12.99
C ARG A 67 -11.39 -2.42 -11.99
N PRO A 68 -10.15 -2.97 -12.05
CA PRO A 68 -9.12 -2.64 -11.08
C PRO A 68 -8.92 -1.14 -10.93
N ARG A 69 -9.02 -0.38 -12.02
CA ARG A 69 -8.90 1.08 -12.01
C ARG A 69 -9.91 1.75 -11.06
N GLU A 70 -11.15 1.28 -11.02
CA GLU A 70 -12.17 1.84 -10.13
C GLU A 70 -11.82 1.59 -8.66
N VAL A 71 -11.30 0.40 -8.34
CA VAL A 71 -10.87 0.02 -6.98
C VAL A 71 -9.63 0.80 -6.54
N LEU A 72 -8.69 1.04 -7.46
CA LEU A 72 -7.51 1.88 -7.22
C LEU A 72 -7.91 3.32 -6.91
N VAL A 73 -8.77 3.93 -7.73
CA VAL A 73 -9.26 5.30 -7.52
C VAL A 73 -10.06 5.41 -6.22
N LEU A 74 -10.89 4.41 -5.90
CA LEU A 74 -11.61 4.36 -4.62
C LEU A 74 -10.64 4.34 -3.44
N SER A 75 -9.60 3.50 -3.50
CA SER A 75 -8.58 3.39 -2.45
C SER A 75 -7.84 4.72 -2.23
N GLN A 76 -7.46 5.41 -3.30
CA GLN A 76 -6.80 6.73 -3.23
C GLN A 76 -7.71 7.81 -2.65
N ASN A 77 -8.96 7.86 -3.13
CA ASN A 77 -9.96 8.80 -2.65
C ASN A 77 -10.26 8.58 -1.17
N TRP A 78 -10.41 7.32 -0.74
CA TRP A 78 -10.64 7.00 0.67
C TRP A 78 -9.47 7.43 1.55
N CYS A 79 -8.24 7.07 1.18
CA CYS A 79 -7.05 7.47 1.96
C CYS A 79 -6.89 8.99 2.04
N THR A 80 -7.20 9.71 0.97
CA THR A 80 -7.16 11.18 0.97
C THR A 80 -8.27 11.76 1.84
N PHE A 81 -9.49 11.26 1.70
CA PHE A 81 -10.65 11.69 2.47
C PHE A 81 -10.46 11.45 3.96
N GLU A 82 -10.04 10.25 4.36
CA GLU A 82 -9.83 9.91 5.76
C GLU A 82 -8.78 10.82 6.41
N ARG A 83 -7.66 11.08 5.72
CA ARG A 83 -6.65 12.02 6.19
C ARG A 83 -7.23 13.42 6.42
N ILE A 84 -8.06 13.92 5.51
CA ILE A 84 -8.73 15.22 5.64
C ILE A 84 -9.77 15.20 6.76
N ALA A 85 -10.56 14.14 6.87
CA ALA A 85 -11.54 13.95 7.92
C ALA A 85 -10.90 13.95 9.31
N ASN A 86 -9.74 13.30 9.47
CA ASN A 86 -9.04 13.24 10.74
C ASN A 86 -8.29 14.54 11.08
N ALA A 87 -7.65 15.17 10.10
CA ALA A 87 -6.73 16.30 10.34
C ALA A 87 -7.38 17.69 10.21
N VAL A 88 -8.45 17.83 9.43
CA VAL A 88 -9.04 19.13 9.06
C VAL A 88 -10.47 19.26 9.52
N LEU A 89 -11.31 18.25 9.29
CA LEU A 89 -12.72 18.30 9.67
C LEU A 89 -12.88 18.14 11.18
N LYS A 90 -13.65 19.04 11.81
CA LYS A 90 -13.94 18.97 13.26
C LYS A 90 -15.04 17.95 13.56
N LEU A 91 -14.72 16.67 13.33
CA LEU A 91 -15.66 15.57 13.54
C LEU A 91 -15.77 15.19 15.03
N PRO A 92 -17.00 14.98 15.54
CA PRO A 92 -17.22 14.42 16.87
C PRO A 92 -16.82 12.94 16.92
N GLU A 93 -16.62 12.42 18.14
CA GLU A 93 -16.07 11.07 18.38
C GLU A 93 -16.92 9.92 17.80
N ASP A 94 -18.24 10.06 17.77
CA ASP A 94 -19.14 9.12 17.11
C ASP A 94 -18.88 9.03 15.59
N MET A 95 -18.67 10.17 14.92
CA MET A 95 -18.32 10.18 13.49
C MET A 95 -16.90 9.68 13.21
N ARG A 96 -15.95 9.91 14.13
CA ARG A 96 -14.61 9.31 14.01
C ARG A 96 -14.67 7.78 14.13
N ARG A 97 -15.49 7.26 15.04
CA ARG A 97 -15.75 5.81 15.15
C ARG A 97 -16.42 5.28 13.88
N ASP A 98 -17.41 5.97 13.34
CA ASP A 98 -18.06 5.61 12.08
C ASP A 98 -17.04 5.57 10.91
N LEU A 99 -16.21 6.59 10.76
CA LEU A 99 -15.13 6.62 9.75
C LEU A 99 -14.18 5.43 9.88
N LYS A 100 -13.82 5.05 11.11
CA LYS A 100 -13.01 3.86 11.37
C LYS A 100 -13.73 2.57 10.96
N GLN A 101 -15.02 2.43 11.28
CA GLN A 101 -15.80 1.25 10.88
C GLN A 101 -15.90 1.12 9.35
N TRP A 102 -16.13 2.23 8.65
CA TRP A 102 -16.13 2.23 7.19
C TRP A 102 -14.77 1.88 6.59
N THR A 103 -13.69 2.35 7.21
CA THR A 103 -12.32 1.96 6.84
C THR A 103 -12.14 0.45 6.95
N LEU A 104 -12.50 -0.15 8.08
CA LEU A 104 -12.35 -1.58 8.31
C LEU A 104 -13.14 -2.38 7.29
N ARG A 105 -14.37 -1.96 7.00
CA ARG A 105 -15.19 -2.57 5.96
C ARG A 105 -14.58 -2.43 4.57
N LEU A 106 -14.04 -1.27 4.23
CA LEU A 106 -13.41 -1.07 2.93
C LEU A 106 -12.13 -1.91 2.79
N LEU A 107 -11.33 -2.04 3.85
CA LEU A 107 -10.14 -2.89 3.87
C LEU A 107 -10.51 -4.34 3.57
N ASP A 108 -11.56 -4.86 4.22
CA ASP A 108 -12.08 -6.20 3.97
C ASP A 108 -12.51 -6.41 2.51
N MET A 109 -13.29 -5.46 1.98
CA MET A 109 -13.78 -5.53 0.60
C MET A 109 -12.66 -5.40 -0.44
N VAL A 110 -11.74 -4.44 -0.28
CA VAL A 110 -10.61 -4.26 -1.19
C VAL A 110 -9.65 -5.44 -1.10
N GLY A 111 -9.41 -5.96 0.10
CA GLY A 111 -8.63 -7.15 0.33
C GLY A 111 -9.20 -8.36 -0.41
N GLN A 112 -10.49 -8.64 -0.24
CA GLN A 112 -11.18 -9.72 -0.96
C GLN A 112 -11.13 -9.53 -2.48
N TYR A 113 -11.39 -8.32 -2.98
CA TYR A 113 -11.31 -8.03 -4.41
C TYR A 113 -9.94 -8.39 -4.99
N TRP A 114 -8.84 -8.01 -4.32
CA TRP A 114 -7.49 -8.32 -4.81
C TRP A 114 -7.14 -9.79 -4.71
N VAL A 115 -7.70 -10.53 -3.75
CA VAL A 115 -7.58 -11.99 -3.68
C VAL A 115 -8.23 -12.63 -4.91
N ASP A 116 -9.47 -12.25 -5.22
CA ASP A 116 -10.19 -12.80 -6.37
C ASP A 116 -9.51 -12.40 -7.68
N TYR A 117 -9.07 -11.15 -7.81
CA TYR A 117 -8.31 -10.66 -8.95
C TYR A 117 -7.01 -11.45 -9.15
N HIS A 118 -6.24 -11.63 -8.07
CA HIS A 118 -5.01 -12.41 -8.11
C HIS A 118 -5.29 -13.85 -8.54
N PHE A 119 -6.30 -14.49 -7.93
CA PHE A 119 -6.62 -15.88 -8.22
C PHE A 119 -7.06 -16.11 -9.67
N VAL A 120 -7.86 -15.21 -10.24
CA VAL A 120 -8.45 -15.41 -11.57
C VAL A 120 -7.55 -14.92 -12.69
N LEU A 121 -6.82 -13.82 -12.51
CA LEU A 121 -6.09 -13.16 -13.59
C LEU A 121 -4.58 -13.28 -13.46
N GLU A 122 -4.05 -13.33 -12.24
CA GLU A 122 -2.61 -13.40 -12.00
C GLU A 122 -2.14 -14.86 -11.81
N LYS A 123 -2.89 -15.71 -11.08
CA LYS A 123 -2.46 -17.02 -10.55
C LYS A 123 -1.89 -18.00 -11.58
N ASP A 124 -2.52 -18.13 -12.75
CA ASP A 124 -2.14 -19.12 -13.78
C ASP A 124 -0.71 -18.96 -14.31
N THR A 125 -0.06 -17.84 -13.98
CA THR A 125 1.33 -17.63 -14.32
C THR A 125 2.34 -18.11 -13.26
N TRP A 126 1.87 -18.77 -12.18
CA TRP A 126 2.65 -18.91 -10.95
C TRP A 126 2.58 -20.24 -10.17
N ASP A 127 1.65 -21.17 -10.47
CA ASP A 127 1.57 -22.48 -9.79
C ASP A 127 2.68 -23.42 -10.29
N TYR A 128 3.89 -23.24 -9.74
CA TYR A 128 4.98 -24.20 -9.88
C TYR A 128 5.59 -24.50 -8.51
N GLU A 129 6.02 -25.76 -8.33
CA GLU A 129 6.72 -26.22 -7.13
C GLU A 129 7.97 -25.34 -6.89
N TRP A 130 8.13 -24.77 -5.69
CA TRP A 130 9.22 -23.82 -5.41
C TRP A 130 10.62 -24.39 -5.67
N SER A 131 10.78 -25.71 -5.48
CA SER A 131 12.00 -26.45 -5.84
C SER A 131 12.38 -26.34 -7.33
N LYS A 132 11.41 -26.01 -8.18
CA LYS A 132 11.54 -25.76 -9.62
C LYS A 132 11.62 -24.27 -9.96
N SER A 133 11.65 -23.37 -8.97
CA SER A 133 11.84 -21.93 -9.19
C SER A 133 13.11 -21.70 -9.97
N HIS A 134 12.95 -21.21 -11.21
CA HIS A 134 14.09 -20.82 -12.04
C HIS A 134 14.92 -19.72 -11.38
N PHE A 135 14.32 -18.91 -10.49
CA PHE A 135 15.01 -17.86 -9.75
C PHE A 135 15.84 -18.43 -8.60
N LEU A 136 15.31 -19.40 -7.85
CA LEU A 136 16.08 -20.12 -6.83
C LEU A 136 17.31 -20.81 -7.45
N LEU A 137 17.10 -21.51 -8.57
CA LEU A 137 18.19 -22.17 -9.30
C LEU A 137 19.19 -21.19 -9.91
N ALA A 138 18.75 -19.98 -10.30
CA ALA A 138 19.63 -18.93 -10.81
C ALA A 138 20.49 -18.28 -9.72
N CYS A 139 20.11 -18.42 -8.45
CA CYS A 139 20.86 -17.94 -7.30
C CYS A 139 21.99 -18.90 -6.85
N ASP A 140 22.14 -20.07 -7.47
CA ASP A 140 23.25 -20.99 -7.19
C ASP A 140 24.59 -20.36 -7.59
N PRO A 141 25.52 -20.07 -6.64
CA PRO A 141 26.82 -19.46 -6.95
C PRO A 141 27.66 -20.26 -7.94
N ARG A 142 27.40 -21.56 -8.08
CA ARG A 142 28.11 -22.44 -9.03
C ARG A 142 27.66 -22.24 -10.46
N ARG A 143 26.44 -21.72 -10.66
CA ARG A 143 25.87 -21.40 -11.97
C ARG A 143 26.18 -19.92 -12.23
N GLN A 144 27.23 -19.64 -13.00
CA GLN A 144 27.73 -18.29 -13.33
C GLN A 144 26.70 -17.45 -14.13
N ASN A 145 25.53 -17.16 -13.55
CA ASN A 145 24.38 -16.62 -14.27
C ASN A 145 24.22 -15.10 -14.07
N GLY A 146 25.22 -14.43 -13.51
CA GLY A 146 25.19 -12.98 -13.22
C GLY A 146 24.13 -12.54 -12.19
N MET A 147 23.41 -13.50 -11.57
CA MET A 147 22.34 -13.19 -10.61
C MET A 147 22.89 -12.68 -9.28
N HIS A 148 24.04 -13.20 -8.85
CA HIS A 148 24.75 -12.68 -7.68
C HIS A 148 25.07 -11.19 -7.86
N ASP A 149 25.60 -10.79 -9.02
CA ASP A 149 25.89 -9.38 -9.31
C ASP A 149 24.62 -8.50 -9.28
N ARG A 150 23.46 -9.03 -9.70
CA ARG A 150 22.17 -8.32 -9.63
C ARG A 150 21.69 -8.13 -8.19
N LEU A 151 21.84 -9.16 -7.35
CA LEU A 151 21.51 -9.11 -5.93
C LEU A 151 22.41 -8.12 -5.19
N THR A 152 23.72 -8.24 -5.37
CA THR A 152 24.71 -7.30 -4.81
C THR A 152 24.49 -5.87 -5.32
N GLY A 153 24.12 -5.71 -6.59
CA GLY A 153 23.72 -4.44 -7.17
C GLY A 153 22.50 -3.83 -6.47
N TRP A 154 21.48 -4.64 -6.16
CA TRP A 154 20.29 -4.19 -5.44
C TRP A 154 20.60 -3.76 -4.00
N PHE A 155 21.39 -4.53 -3.25
CA PHE A 155 21.87 -4.14 -1.93
C PHE A 155 22.64 -2.81 -1.96
N ARG A 156 23.50 -2.63 -2.96
CA ARG A 156 24.25 -1.38 -3.17
C ARG A 156 23.32 -0.19 -3.44
N THR A 157 22.28 -0.37 -4.26
CA THR A 157 21.28 0.68 -4.52
C THR A 157 20.56 1.11 -3.24
N LEU A 158 20.26 0.15 -2.36
CA LEU A 158 19.61 0.43 -1.09
C LEU A 158 20.55 0.91 0.03
N ARG A 159 21.87 0.87 -0.20
CA ARG A 159 22.91 1.11 0.82
C ARG A 159 22.75 0.20 2.03
N VAL A 160 22.54 -1.08 1.77
CA VAL A 160 22.43 -2.13 2.78
C VAL A 160 23.57 -3.13 2.59
N ASP A 161 24.21 -3.54 3.69
CA ASP A 161 25.27 -4.55 3.69
C ASP A 161 24.65 -5.96 3.52
N GLU A 162 24.96 -6.62 2.40
CA GLU A 162 24.47 -7.96 2.05
C GLU A 162 24.93 -9.01 3.06
N ASP A 163 26.20 -9.00 3.46
CA ASP A 163 26.78 -9.99 4.36
C ASP A 163 26.24 -9.83 5.78
N ALA A 164 26.06 -8.58 6.23
CA ALA A 164 25.43 -8.30 7.51
C ALA A 164 23.96 -8.74 7.53
N SER A 165 23.23 -8.50 6.44
CA SER A 165 21.86 -8.97 6.30
C SER A 165 21.82 -10.50 6.34
N HIS A 166 22.62 -11.19 5.54
CA HIS A 166 22.69 -12.65 5.53
C HIS A 166 23.01 -13.25 6.91
N ARG A 167 23.99 -12.71 7.64
CA ARG A 167 24.28 -13.13 9.02
C ARG A 167 23.08 -12.95 9.95
N THR A 168 22.29 -11.89 9.76
CA THR A 168 21.08 -11.65 10.56
C THR A 168 20.00 -12.68 10.23
N PHE A 169 19.82 -13.04 8.96
CA PHE A 169 18.92 -14.12 8.54
C PHE A 169 19.26 -15.44 9.21
N LEU A 170 20.55 -15.83 9.22
CA LEU A 170 21.01 -17.07 9.83
C LEU A 170 20.98 -17.08 11.36
N ALA A 171 21.01 -15.90 11.99
CA ALA A 171 20.95 -15.77 13.44
C ALA A 171 19.50 -15.85 13.97
N ASP A 172 18.55 -15.21 13.29
CA ASP A 172 17.17 -15.07 13.76
C ASP A 172 16.18 -16.08 13.13
N ARG A 173 16.55 -16.63 11.96
CA ARG A 173 15.79 -17.59 11.16
C ARG A 173 16.75 -18.64 10.58
N ASP A 174 16.45 -19.18 9.41
CA ASP A 174 17.25 -20.20 8.74
C ASP A 174 17.59 -19.80 7.28
N GLU A 175 18.35 -20.68 6.62
CA GLU A 175 18.76 -20.51 5.22
C GLU A 175 17.56 -20.45 4.25
N ARG A 176 16.40 -21.05 4.59
CA ARG A 176 15.21 -21.03 3.71
C ARG A 176 14.70 -19.60 3.53
N TYR A 177 14.65 -18.81 4.60
CA TYR A 177 14.21 -17.40 4.52
C TYR A 177 15.12 -16.59 3.60
N TRP A 178 16.43 -16.81 3.71
CA TRP A 178 17.41 -16.16 2.86
C TRP A 178 17.25 -16.56 1.40
N GLN A 179 17.01 -17.84 1.13
CA GLN A 179 16.75 -18.35 -0.23
C GLN A 179 15.49 -17.76 -0.87
N ILE A 180 14.37 -17.72 -0.13
CA ILE A 180 13.12 -17.10 -0.58
C ILE A 180 13.37 -15.62 -0.92
N PHE A 181 14.05 -14.90 -0.02
CA PHE A 181 14.37 -13.50 -0.22
C PHE A 181 15.21 -13.28 -1.49
N ARG A 182 16.29 -14.04 -1.66
CA ARG A 182 17.17 -13.95 -2.83
C ARG A 182 16.41 -14.26 -4.12
N ALA A 183 15.57 -15.29 -4.13
CA ALA A 183 14.73 -15.63 -5.26
C ALA A 183 13.74 -14.50 -5.61
N GLY A 184 13.13 -13.85 -4.61
CA GLY A 184 12.25 -12.69 -4.82
C GLY A 184 12.96 -11.49 -5.44
N VAL A 185 14.16 -11.14 -4.95
CA VAL A 185 14.98 -10.07 -5.55
C VAL A 185 15.43 -10.46 -6.97
N ALA A 186 15.84 -11.70 -7.18
CA ALA A 186 16.23 -12.22 -8.48
C ALA A 186 15.09 -12.13 -9.51
N ARG A 187 13.86 -12.46 -9.10
CA ARG A 187 12.65 -12.34 -9.90
C ARG A 187 12.39 -10.89 -10.32
N HIS A 188 12.41 -9.94 -9.38
CA HIS A 188 12.25 -8.50 -9.69
C HIS A 188 13.27 -8.00 -10.72
N ARG A 189 14.51 -8.48 -10.61
CA ARG A 189 15.63 -8.13 -11.49
C ARG A 189 15.66 -8.92 -12.81
N SER A 190 14.76 -9.87 -13.01
CA SER A 190 14.65 -10.67 -14.24
C SER A 190 13.66 -10.03 -15.22
N PRO A 191 13.98 -10.00 -16.53
CA PRO A 191 13.02 -9.64 -17.57
C PRO A 191 11.75 -10.51 -17.54
N GLU A 192 11.91 -11.80 -17.26
CA GLU A 192 10.83 -12.78 -17.13
C GLU A 192 9.95 -12.44 -15.92
N GLY A 193 10.53 -12.25 -14.74
CA GLY A 193 9.78 -11.92 -13.52
C GLY A 193 8.97 -10.63 -13.63
N ARG A 194 9.47 -9.64 -14.40
CA ARG A 194 8.72 -8.41 -14.72
C ARG A 194 7.51 -8.66 -15.61
N LYS A 195 7.59 -9.56 -16.59
CA LYS A 195 6.47 -9.91 -17.48
C LYS A 195 5.33 -10.55 -16.71
N VAL A 196 5.65 -11.35 -15.71
CA VAL A 196 4.62 -12.16 -15.06
C VAL A 196 3.77 -11.32 -14.09
N LEU A 197 4.32 -10.25 -13.51
CA LEU A 197 3.58 -9.21 -12.79
C LEU A 197 3.10 -8.07 -13.72
N ALA A 198 3.06 -8.23 -15.06
CA ALA A 198 2.80 -7.12 -15.99
C ALA A 198 1.34 -6.66 -16.00
N GLN A 199 0.36 -7.57 -15.87
CA GLN A 199 -1.04 -7.26 -16.09
C GLN A 199 -1.56 -6.12 -15.20
N PHE A 200 -1.33 -6.19 -13.88
CA PHE A 200 -1.77 -5.11 -13.01
C PHE A 200 -0.90 -3.84 -13.13
N ARG A 201 0.36 -3.97 -13.58
CA ARG A 201 1.25 -2.81 -13.81
C ARG A 201 0.89 -1.99 -15.04
N GLU A 202 0.16 -2.58 -15.99
CA GLU A 202 -0.38 -1.86 -17.14
C GLU A 202 -1.50 -0.89 -16.74
N ILE A 203 -2.10 -1.08 -15.56
CA ILE A 203 -3.10 -0.17 -15.01
C ILE A 203 -2.40 1.12 -14.55
N PRO A 204 -2.80 2.30 -15.06
CA PRO A 204 -2.28 3.56 -14.54
C PRO A 204 -2.47 3.66 -13.03
N GLU A 205 -1.41 4.07 -12.33
CA GLU A 205 -1.41 4.24 -10.86
C GLU A 205 -1.63 2.94 -10.07
N TRP A 206 -1.20 1.80 -10.63
CA TRP A 206 -1.25 0.47 -9.99
C TRP A 206 -0.74 0.43 -8.55
N ASN A 207 0.24 1.27 -8.20
CA ASN A 207 0.83 1.36 -6.87
C ASN A 207 -0.18 1.80 -5.79
N ALA A 208 -1.34 2.32 -6.19
CA ALA A 208 -2.48 2.59 -5.31
C ALA A 208 -3.09 1.32 -4.69
N ARG A 209 -2.87 0.12 -5.28
CA ARG A 209 -3.28 -1.19 -4.74
C ARG A 209 -2.87 -1.35 -3.28
N PHE A 210 -1.68 -0.86 -2.96
CA PHE A 210 -1.08 -1.01 -1.65
C PHE A 210 -1.37 0.14 -0.69
N LEU A 211 -1.87 1.27 -1.20
CA LEU A 211 -2.01 2.51 -0.42
C LEU A 211 -3.01 2.35 0.73
N LEU A 212 -4.17 1.74 0.46
CA LEU A 212 -5.12 1.45 1.51
C LEU A 212 -4.66 0.26 2.35
N MET A 213 -4.12 -0.77 1.70
CA MET A 213 -3.77 -2.03 2.33
C MET A 213 -2.61 -1.93 3.32
N GLU A 214 -1.72 -0.93 3.20
CA GLU A 214 -0.66 -0.67 4.20
C GLU A 214 -1.23 -0.40 5.60
N ARG A 215 -2.50 -0.01 5.70
CA ARG A 215 -3.18 0.22 6.98
C ARG A 215 -3.49 -1.05 7.75
N CYS A 216 -3.48 -2.22 7.11
CA CYS A 216 -3.61 -3.50 7.82
C CYS A 216 -2.48 -3.70 8.85
N PHE A 217 -1.39 -2.96 8.73
CA PHE A 217 -0.27 -2.97 9.66
C PHE A 217 -0.35 -1.91 10.78
N ASP A 218 -1.37 -1.06 10.78
CA ASP A 218 -1.58 -0.05 11.81
C ASP A 218 -2.21 -0.70 13.05
N ALA A 219 -1.73 -0.33 14.25
CA ALA A 219 -2.13 -0.97 15.50
C ALA A 219 -3.63 -0.83 15.82
N ASP A 220 -4.31 0.17 15.25
CA ASP A 220 -5.73 0.43 15.48
C ASP A 220 -6.66 -0.40 14.58
N ILE A 221 -6.14 -1.03 13.52
CA ILE A 221 -6.92 -1.89 12.61
C ILE A 221 -7.07 -3.32 13.17
N GLY A 222 -6.16 -3.76 14.04
CA GLY A 222 -6.21 -5.08 14.69
C GLY A 222 -5.71 -6.22 13.80
N THR A 223 -5.77 -7.46 14.31
CA THR A 223 -5.23 -8.68 13.67
C THR A 223 -6.27 -9.38 12.78
N PHE A 224 -6.78 -8.70 11.76
CA PHE A 224 -7.60 -9.34 10.73
C PHE A 224 -6.79 -9.47 9.44
N PRO A 225 -6.88 -10.56 8.66
CA PRO A 225 -6.20 -10.67 7.38
C PRO A 225 -7.19 -10.44 6.24
N PRO A 226 -7.60 -9.18 5.94
CA PRO A 226 -8.28 -8.90 4.69
C PRO A 226 -7.31 -9.06 3.51
N MET A 227 -6.02 -8.98 3.78
CA MET A 227 -4.95 -9.07 2.80
C MET A 227 -4.45 -10.52 2.71
N ARG A 228 -4.90 -11.25 1.69
CA ARG A 228 -4.50 -12.65 1.45
C ARG A 228 -3.87 -12.90 0.09
N ASP A 229 -3.50 -11.84 -0.62
CA ASP A 229 -2.79 -11.92 -1.89
C ASP A 229 -1.31 -11.54 -1.68
N PRO A 230 -0.35 -12.39 -2.10
CA PRO A 230 1.07 -12.16 -1.86
C PRO A 230 1.57 -10.85 -2.48
N VAL A 231 1.06 -10.46 -3.65
CA VAL A 231 1.46 -9.21 -4.32
C VAL A 231 1.10 -8.00 -3.47
N THR A 232 -0.12 -7.97 -2.92
CA THR A 232 -0.60 -6.89 -2.05
C THR A 232 0.14 -6.87 -0.72
N ILE A 233 0.41 -8.03 -0.12
CA ILE A 233 1.20 -8.14 1.13
C ILE A 233 2.57 -7.48 0.96
N GLY A 234 3.32 -7.91 -0.05
CA GLY A 234 4.64 -7.37 -0.35
C GLY A 234 4.62 -5.87 -0.61
N GLY A 235 3.65 -5.41 -1.42
CA GLY A 235 3.54 -4.00 -1.76
C GLY A 235 3.13 -3.12 -0.58
N ALA A 236 2.19 -3.57 0.24
CA ALA A 236 1.75 -2.87 1.45
C ALA A 236 2.87 -2.77 2.50
N ALA A 237 3.63 -3.85 2.70
CA ALA A 237 4.78 -3.87 3.59
C ALA A 237 5.89 -2.89 3.13
N ALA A 238 6.14 -2.81 1.83
CA ALA A 238 7.11 -1.87 1.28
C ALA A 238 6.68 -0.41 1.51
N ARG A 239 5.40 -0.08 1.24
CA ARG A 239 4.90 1.28 1.49
C ARG A 239 5.01 1.70 2.95
N ARG A 240 4.67 0.79 3.87
CA ARG A 240 4.86 1.02 5.31
C ARG A 240 6.33 1.31 5.64
N THR A 241 7.24 0.51 5.07
CA THR A 241 8.69 0.64 5.27
C THR A 241 9.22 1.98 4.75
N LEU A 242 8.78 2.40 3.56
CA LEU A 242 9.21 3.63 2.90
C LEU A 242 8.93 4.90 3.70
N ARG A 243 7.91 4.91 4.57
CA ARG A 243 7.61 6.05 5.46
C ARG A 243 8.80 6.43 6.36
N LYS A 244 9.64 5.47 6.74
CA LYS A 244 10.81 5.68 7.60
C LYS A 244 12.14 5.50 6.87
N TRP A 245 12.13 4.78 5.75
CA TRP A 245 13.32 4.31 5.03
C TRP A 245 14.39 5.38 4.77
N HIS A 246 13.99 6.56 4.33
CA HIS A 246 14.93 7.60 3.92
C HIS A 246 15.48 8.44 5.07
N ASN A 247 14.93 8.31 6.29
CA ASN A 247 15.30 9.12 7.45
C ASN A 247 16.11 8.34 8.50
N VAL A 248 16.47 7.09 8.22
CA VAL A 248 17.19 6.22 9.13
C VAL A 248 18.59 5.91 8.61
N SER A 249 19.48 5.53 9.52
CA SER A 249 20.86 5.13 9.21
C SER A 249 20.90 3.85 8.36
N ASP A 250 22.04 3.59 7.71
CA ASP A 250 22.20 2.40 6.86
C ASP A 250 22.03 1.09 7.68
N ASN A 251 22.49 1.06 8.93
CA ASN A 251 22.27 -0.06 9.85
C ASN A 251 20.79 -0.27 10.19
N GLU A 252 20.06 0.81 10.48
CA GLU A 252 18.62 0.74 10.73
C GLU A 252 17.85 0.32 9.48
N ARG A 253 18.28 0.71 8.27
CA ARG A 253 17.70 0.20 7.02
C ARG A 253 17.90 -1.30 6.88
N ALA A 254 19.11 -1.81 7.16
CA ALA A 254 19.41 -3.24 7.09
C ALA A 254 18.54 -4.05 8.06
N GLN A 255 18.39 -3.57 9.29
CA GLN A 255 17.54 -4.20 10.30
C GLN A 255 16.05 -4.12 9.89
N SER A 256 15.58 -2.93 9.49
CA SER A 256 14.22 -2.73 9.02
C SER A 256 13.90 -3.64 7.83
N LEU A 257 14.84 -3.77 6.88
CA LEU A 257 14.69 -4.64 5.72
C LEU A 257 14.48 -6.10 6.16
N THR A 258 15.38 -6.61 6.99
CA THR A 258 15.37 -8.00 7.47
C THR A 258 14.08 -8.32 8.23
N VAL A 259 13.68 -7.46 9.15
CA VAL A 259 12.44 -7.63 9.93
C VAL A 259 11.20 -7.64 9.03
N ASN A 260 11.12 -6.75 8.03
CA ASN A 260 9.97 -6.74 7.12
C ASN A 260 9.94 -7.99 6.23
N ILE A 261 11.10 -8.50 5.79
CA ILE A 261 11.18 -9.74 5.03
C ILE A 261 10.70 -10.92 5.87
N PHE A 262 11.11 -11.01 7.14
CA PHE A 262 10.61 -12.05 8.04
C PHE A 262 9.10 -11.98 8.20
N HIS A 263 8.53 -10.79 8.45
CA HIS A 263 7.09 -10.64 8.54
C HIS A 263 6.36 -11.03 7.25
N ILE A 264 6.88 -10.66 6.08
CA ILE A 264 6.28 -11.05 4.80
C ILE A 264 6.27 -12.58 4.64
N ILE A 265 7.40 -13.24 4.92
CA ILE A 265 7.50 -14.70 4.80
C ILE A 265 6.63 -15.40 5.85
N ASP A 266 6.63 -14.92 7.10
CA ASP A 266 5.79 -15.45 8.18
C ASP A 266 4.30 -15.28 7.84
N ASP A 267 3.88 -14.10 7.37
CA ASP A 267 2.49 -13.84 6.98
C ASP A 267 2.04 -14.73 5.81
N VAL A 268 2.87 -14.89 4.78
CA VAL A 268 2.51 -15.67 3.60
C VAL A 268 2.56 -17.18 3.90
N CYS A 269 3.67 -17.69 4.42
CA CYS A 269 3.89 -19.13 4.55
C CYS A 269 3.28 -19.71 5.84
N THR A 270 3.22 -18.93 6.93
CA THR A 270 2.74 -19.43 8.24
C THR A 270 1.31 -19.00 8.51
N THR A 271 0.98 -17.72 8.34
CA THR A 271 -0.37 -17.21 8.65
C THR A 271 -1.39 -17.58 7.58
N LEU A 272 -1.01 -17.50 6.31
CA LEU A 272 -1.88 -17.83 5.17
C LEU A 272 -1.67 -19.24 4.60
N GLU A 273 -0.70 -19.98 5.15
CA GLU A 273 -0.38 -21.36 4.75
C GLU A 273 -0.12 -21.51 3.24
N MET A 274 0.50 -20.50 2.62
CA MET A 274 0.84 -20.51 1.21
C MET A 274 2.25 -21.08 0.96
N GLU A 275 2.50 -21.47 -0.30
CA GLU A 275 3.79 -21.96 -0.74
C GLU A 275 4.88 -20.87 -0.75
N ASP A 276 6.15 -21.28 -0.65
CA ASP A 276 7.30 -20.36 -0.68
C ASP A 276 7.37 -19.52 -1.96
N SER A 277 6.80 -20.01 -3.06
CA SER A 277 6.70 -19.27 -4.32
C SER A 277 5.78 -18.05 -4.21
N CYS A 278 4.80 -18.05 -3.30
CA CYS A 278 3.97 -16.88 -2.98
C CYS A 278 4.78 -15.86 -2.16
N ALA A 279 5.57 -16.31 -1.18
CA ALA A 279 6.44 -15.41 -0.43
C ALA A 279 7.50 -14.78 -1.34
N GLU A 280 8.06 -15.54 -2.28
CA GLU A 280 8.95 -15.04 -3.34
C GLU A 280 8.30 -13.88 -4.14
N GLN A 281 7.01 -13.99 -4.48
CA GLN A 281 6.26 -12.93 -5.18
C GLN A 281 6.11 -11.68 -4.33
N ALA A 282 5.71 -11.86 -3.06
CA ALA A 282 5.58 -10.77 -2.12
C ALA A 282 6.91 -10.01 -1.98
N ILE A 283 8.03 -10.74 -1.85
CA ILE A 283 9.37 -10.14 -1.81
C ILE A 283 9.72 -9.43 -3.12
N SER A 284 9.35 -9.99 -4.28
CA SER A 284 9.61 -9.35 -5.58
C SER A 284 8.94 -7.97 -5.66
N VAL A 285 7.67 -7.85 -5.27
CA VAL A 285 6.94 -6.57 -5.27
C VAL A 285 7.50 -5.62 -4.21
N PHE A 286 7.85 -6.16 -3.05
CA PHE A 286 8.46 -5.39 -1.97
C PHE A 286 9.80 -4.75 -2.42
N ALA A 287 10.65 -5.54 -3.07
CA ALA A 287 11.94 -5.11 -3.58
C ALA A 287 11.81 -4.06 -4.70
N GLU A 288 10.81 -4.19 -5.57
CA GLU A 288 10.51 -3.22 -6.62
C GLU A 288 10.17 -1.84 -6.05
N LEU A 289 9.28 -1.79 -5.06
CA LEU A 289 8.84 -0.52 -4.48
C LEU A 289 9.93 0.16 -3.66
N LEU A 290 10.76 -0.61 -2.94
CA LEU A 290 11.92 -0.04 -2.24
C LEU A 290 12.92 0.59 -3.20
N GLU A 291 13.13 0.00 -4.38
CA GLU A 291 14.07 0.52 -5.37
C GLU A 291 13.52 1.73 -6.14
N THR A 292 12.23 1.70 -6.50
CA THR A 292 11.60 2.71 -7.37
C THR A 292 11.12 3.95 -6.62
N SER A 293 11.09 3.92 -5.29
CA SER A 293 10.61 5.04 -4.51
C SER A 293 11.65 6.18 -4.49
N PRO A 294 11.31 7.35 -5.06
CA PRO A 294 12.20 8.51 -5.00
C PRO A 294 12.40 8.88 -3.52
N ALA A 295 13.63 9.28 -3.18
CA ALA A 295 13.88 9.90 -1.89
C ALA A 295 12.85 11.04 -1.71
N PRO A 296 12.14 11.12 -0.57
CA PRO A 296 11.14 12.14 -0.35
C PRO A 296 11.80 13.49 -0.59
N ASP A 297 11.19 14.26 -1.48
CA ASP A 297 11.67 15.58 -1.86
C ASP A 297 11.95 16.36 -0.58
N ALA A 298 13.22 16.66 -0.28
CA ALA A 298 13.66 17.23 0.99
C ALA A 298 13.00 18.60 1.27
N THR A 299 12.30 19.15 0.28
CA THR A 299 11.53 20.38 0.29
C THR A 299 10.11 20.21 0.87
N ALA A 300 9.49 19.02 0.77
CA ALA A 300 8.09 18.80 1.15
C ALA A 300 7.84 18.78 2.67
N ASN A 301 8.87 18.50 3.47
CA ASN A 301 8.79 18.43 4.93
C ASN A 301 9.56 19.55 5.66
N ARG A 302 9.97 20.64 4.98
CA ARG A 302 10.49 21.80 5.71
C ARG A 302 9.34 22.36 6.57
N PRO A 303 9.42 22.29 7.91
CA PRO A 303 8.43 22.94 8.75
C PRO A 303 8.40 24.41 8.34
N THR A 304 7.23 24.90 7.93
CA THR A 304 7.01 26.31 7.63
C THR A 304 7.50 27.10 8.83
N ARG A 305 8.66 27.74 8.66
CA ARG A 305 9.33 28.51 9.69
C ARG A 305 8.32 29.56 10.13
N ARG A 306 7.69 29.35 11.31
CA ARG A 306 6.75 30.32 11.90
C ARG A 306 7.49 31.64 11.95
N VAL A 307 7.11 32.56 11.07
CA VAL A 307 7.57 33.94 11.11
C VAL A 307 7.07 34.49 12.43
N ARG A 308 7.95 34.61 13.42
CA ARG A 308 7.68 35.34 14.65
C ARG A 308 7.50 36.80 14.25
N ASN A 309 6.25 37.23 14.07
CA ASN A 309 5.90 38.64 14.03
C ASN A 309 6.09 39.22 15.43
N GLY A 310 7.34 39.53 15.77
CA GLY A 310 7.70 40.33 16.93
C GLY A 310 7.49 41.81 16.61
N GLY A 311 6.23 42.25 16.56
CA GLY A 311 5.88 43.67 16.54
C GLY A 311 5.81 44.21 17.95
N THR A 312 6.92 44.74 18.47
CA THR A 312 6.92 45.51 19.73
C THR A 312 6.45 46.94 19.42
N PRO A 313 5.37 47.46 20.03
CA PRO A 313 5.00 48.85 19.85
C PRO A 313 5.93 49.74 20.67
N ARG A 314 6.71 50.60 19.99
CA ARG A 314 7.38 51.74 20.63
C ARG A 314 6.32 52.79 20.98
N ARG A 315 6.08 52.99 22.27
CA ARG A 315 5.42 54.21 22.78
C ARG A 315 6.40 55.38 22.67
N LYS A 316 5.92 56.51 22.16
CA LYS A 316 6.44 57.84 22.45
C LYS A 316 5.32 58.65 23.07
#